data_AF-A0A661S090-F1
#
_entry.id   AF-A0A661S090-F1
#
_cell.length_a   1.000
_cell.length_b   1.000
_cell.length_c   1.000
_cell.angle_alpha   90.00
_cell.angle_beta   90.00
_cell.angle_gamma   90.00
#
_symmetry.space_group_name_H-M   'P 1'
#
loop_
_entity.id
_entity.type
_entity.pdbx_description
1 polymer ?
#
loop_
_entity_poly.entity_id
_entity_poly.type
_entity_poly.pdbx_seq_one_letter_code
_entity_poly.pdbx_strand_id
1 'polypeptide(L)'
;MNTKKDIVVLGALLHDIGKLMQRAKAPCRYKQDENEMQRFCKYQKLGGYFSHQHTLWTADFFERYESYFPHVSVRSDAAEDHLQNFAAKHHVPDTPLQWIVAEADRLSAGADRHSETEIGNITGRGKYEKIRLCPIL
;
A
#
# COMPACT_ATOMS: atom_id res chain seq x y z
N MET A 1 -1.51 4.24 25.75
CA MET A 1 -1.53 3.93 24.31
C MET A 1 -2.95 4.03 23.81
N ASN A 2 -3.18 4.66 22.66
CA ASN A 2 -4.50 4.68 22.03
C ASN A 2 -4.49 3.59 20.97
N THR A 3 -5.00 2.41 21.34
CA THR A 3 -4.85 1.20 20.55
C THR A 3 -5.42 1.32 19.14
N LYS A 4 -6.49 2.11 18.96
CA LYS A 4 -7.10 2.38 17.63
C LYS A 4 -6.21 3.28 16.77
N LYS A 5 -5.55 4.28 17.35
CA LYS A 5 -4.57 5.10 16.63
C LYS A 5 -3.33 4.29 16.28
N ASP A 6 -2.84 3.50 17.23
CA ASP A 6 -1.57 2.77 17.10
C ASP A 6 -1.62 1.72 15.97
N ILE A 7 -2.73 1.00 15.82
CA ILE A 7 -2.92 0.05 14.70
C ILE A 7 -3.02 0.75 13.33
N VAL A 8 -3.60 1.95 13.26
CA VAL A 8 -3.70 2.70 11.99
C VAL A 8 -2.31 3.18 11.60
N VAL A 9 -1.53 3.67 12.57
CA VAL A 9 -0.12 4.06 12.35
C VAL A 9 0.70 2.86 11.90
N LEU A 10 0.56 1.70 12.56
CA LEU A 10 1.28 0.49 12.16
C LEU A 10 0.86 -0.01 10.77
N GLY A 11 -0.44 0.03 10.45
CA GLY A 11 -0.96 -0.31 9.12
C GLY A 11 -0.40 0.62 8.05
N ALA A 12 -0.37 1.93 8.32
CA ALA A 12 0.23 2.92 7.43
C ALA A 12 1.74 2.72 7.24
N LEU A 13 2.47 2.37 8.29
CA LEU A 13 3.91 2.06 8.19
C LEU A 13 4.17 0.85 7.28
N LEU A 14 3.27 -0.14 7.30
CA LEU A 14 3.43 -1.43 6.61
C LEU A 14 2.63 -1.55 5.30
N HIS A 15 1.93 -0.51 4.85
CA HIS A 15 1.01 -0.59 3.70
C HIS A 15 1.66 -1.18 2.43
N ASP A 16 2.94 -0.83 2.20
CA ASP A 16 3.72 -1.22 1.04
C ASP A 16 4.69 -2.39 1.26
N ILE A 17 4.65 -3.06 2.43
CA ILE A 17 5.60 -4.14 2.76
C ILE A 17 5.59 -5.28 1.72
N GLY A 18 4.43 -5.53 1.10
CA GLY A 18 4.25 -6.52 0.04
C GLY A 18 5.11 -6.25 -1.20
N LYS A 19 5.55 -5.00 -1.45
CA LYS A 19 6.48 -4.69 -2.55
C LYS A 19 7.78 -5.45 -2.43
N LEU A 20 8.29 -5.65 -1.21
CA LEU A 20 9.53 -6.40 -0.98
C LEU A 20 9.36 -7.86 -1.40
N MET A 21 8.29 -8.51 -0.92
CA MET A 21 8.00 -9.91 -1.24
C MET A 21 7.69 -10.12 -2.72
N GLN A 22 6.94 -9.20 -3.34
CA GLN A 22 6.62 -9.24 -4.77
C GLN A 22 7.90 -9.16 -5.61
N ARG A 23 8.81 -8.22 -5.29
CA ARG A 23 10.09 -8.04 -6.01
C ARG A 23 11.02 -9.23 -5.81
N ALA A 24 11.01 -9.84 -4.63
CA ALA A 24 11.73 -11.08 -4.34
C ALA A 24 11.12 -12.30 -5.05
N LYS A 25 9.99 -12.14 -5.77
CA LYS A 25 9.23 -13.24 -6.38
C LYS A 25 8.83 -14.30 -5.35
N ALA A 26 8.60 -13.89 -4.10
CA ALA A 26 8.15 -14.79 -3.07
C ALA A 26 6.77 -15.37 -3.45
N PRO A 27 6.50 -16.65 -3.14
CA PRO A 27 5.17 -17.23 -3.30
C PRO A 27 4.14 -16.39 -2.54
N CYS A 28 3.00 -16.14 -3.17
CA CYS A 28 1.85 -15.45 -2.57
C CYS A 28 0.62 -16.33 -2.75
N ARG A 29 -0.08 -16.59 -1.64
CA ARG A 29 -1.29 -17.42 -1.59
C ARG A 29 -2.40 -16.93 -2.53
N TYR A 30 -2.49 -15.61 -2.71
CA TYR A 30 -3.61 -14.95 -3.37
C TYR A 30 -3.35 -14.55 -4.82
N LYS A 31 -2.15 -14.84 -5.35
CA LYS A 31 -1.74 -14.40 -6.69
C LYS A 31 -2.64 -14.92 -7.82
N GLN A 32 -3.39 -16.00 -7.59
CA GLN A 32 -4.31 -16.61 -8.55
C GLN A 32 -5.77 -16.58 -8.08
N ASP A 33 -6.07 -15.87 -7.01
CA ASP A 33 -7.42 -15.78 -6.44
C ASP A 33 -8.06 -14.45 -6.81
N GLU A 34 -9.00 -14.48 -7.76
CA GLU A 34 -9.68 -13.27 -8.23
C GLU A 34 -10.53 -12.60 -7.15
N ASN A 35 -11.06 -13.34 -6.17
CA ASN A 35 -11.84 -12.76 -5.09
C ASN A 35 -10.94 -11.90 -4.19
N GLU A 36 -9.75 -12.40 -3.88
CA GLU A 36 -8.75 -11.67 -3.09
C GLU A 36 -8.13 -10.53 -3.89
N MET A 37 -7.98 -10.68 -5.21
CA MET A 37 -7.66 -9.55 -6.10
C MET A 37 -8.72 -8.47 -6.03
N GLN A 38 -10.00 -8.81 -6.09
CA GLN A 38 -11.07 -7.83 -5.98
C GLN A 38 -11.11 -7.14 -4.62
N ARG A 39 -10.74 -7.87 -3.55
CA ARG A 39 -10.70 -7.34 -2.18
C ARG A 39 -9.56 -6.37 -1.91
N PHE A 40 -8.39 -6.56 -2.54
CA PHE A 40 -7.17 -5.82 -2.19
C PHE A 40 -6.54 -5.04 -3.35
N CYS A 41 -6.84 -5.38 -4.60
CA CYS A 41 -6.23 -4.75 -5.77
C CYS A 41 -7.19 -3.76 -6.42
N LYS A 42 -6.65 -2.64 -6.92
CA LYS A 42 -7.44 -1.67 -7.67
C LYS A 42 -7.72 -2.19 -9.07
N TYR A 43 -8.98 -2.40 -9.42
CA TYR A 43 -9.40 -2.83 -10.75
C TYR A 43 -9.35 -1.68 -11.77
N GLN A 44 -8.62 -1.88 -12.86
CA GLN A 44 -8.50 -0.94 -13.97
C GLN A 44 -9.48 -1.29 -15.09
N LYS A 45 -10.64 -0.63 -15.07
CA LYS A 45 -11.77 -0.90 -15.98
C LYS A 45 -11.39 -0.85 -17.47
N LEU A 46 -10.58 0.13 -17.87
CA LEU A 46 -10.21 0.31 -19.28
C LEU A 46 -9.33 -0.83 -19.81
N GLY A 47 -8.46 -1.39 -18.95
CA GLY A 47 -7.54 -2.46 -19.33
C GLY A 47 -8.01 -3.86 -18.93
N GLY A 48 -9.09 -3.97 -18.16
CA GLY A 48 -9.61 -5.26 -17.68
C GLY A 48 -8.67 -6.03 -16.76
N TYR A 49 -7.90 -5.34 -15.90
CA TYR A 49 -6.91 -6.00 -15.02
C TYR A 49 -6.86 -5.41 -13.61
N PHE A 50 -6.39 -6.21 -12.66
CA PHE A 50 -6.10 -5.79 -11.28
C PHE A 50 -4.69 -5.18 -11.17
N SER A 51 -4.61 -3.92 -10.75
CA SER A 51 -3.38 -3.16 -10.53
C SER A 51 -2.97 -3.17 -9.05
N HIS A 52 -1.76 -2.68 -8.75
CA HIS A 52 -1.23 -2.62 -7.38
C HIS A 52 -1.20 -3.98 -6.68
N GLN A 53 -0.82 -5.03 -7.43
CA GLN A 53 -0.85 -6.41 -6.94
C GLN A 53 -0.02 -6.67 -5.69
N HIS A 54 0.92 -5.78 -5.33
CA HIS A 54 1.70 -5.89 -4.09
C HIS A 54 0.82 -5.95 -2.84
N THR A 55 -0.42 -5.44 -2.89
CA THR A 55 -1.38 -5.54 -1.78
C THR A 55 -1.73 -6.97 -1.43
N LEU A 56 -1.71 -7.90 -2.39
CA LEU A 56 -1.88 -9.35 -2.15
C LEU A 56 -0.74 -9.91 -1.30
N TRP A 57 0.50 -9.49 -1.58
CA TRP A 57 1.65 -9.86 -0.78
C TRP A 57 1.63 -9.18 0.59
N THR A 58 1.11 -7.95 0.69
CA THR A 58 0.89 -7.30 1.99
C THR A 58 -0.12 -8.11 2.81
N ALA A 59 -1.25 -8.54 2.22
CA ALA A 59 -2.22 -9.39 2.91
C ALA A 59 -1.62 -10.73 3.36
N ASP A 60 -0.90 -11.41 2.46
CA ASP A 60 -0.22 -12.69 2.75
C ASP A 60 0.89 -12.53 3.81
N PHE A 61 1.58 -11.38 3.85
CA PHE A 61 2.59 -11.08 4.87
C PHE A 61 1.98 -11.09 6.27
N PHE A 62 0.85 -10.42 6.49
CA PHE A 62 0.21 -10.38 7.79
C PHE A 62 -0.26 -11.74 8.27
N GLU A 63 -0.74 -12.60 7.38
CA GLU A 63 -1.18 -13.95 7.75
C GLU A 63 -0.01 -14.89 7.98
N ARG A 64 1.04 -14.80 7.17
CA ARG A 64 2.26 -15.62 7.34
C ARG A 64 2.98 -15.33 8.65
N TYR A 65 2.95 -14.07 9.07
CA TYR A 65 3.67 -13.59 10.25
C TYR A 65 2.73 -13.16 11.37
N GLU A 66 1.50 -13.66 11.40
CA GLU A 66 0.46 -13.28 12.35
C GLU A 66 0.96 -13.34 13.81
N SER A 67 1.73 -14.38 14.15
CA SER A 67 2.30 -14.59 15.49
C SER A 67 3.29 -13.52 15.95
N TYR A 68 3.85 -12.74 15.03
CA TYR A 68 4.77 -11.64 15.34
C TYR A 68 4.05 -10.32 15.56
N PHE A 69 2.80 -10.22 15.10
CA PHE A 69 1.99 -9.06 15.40
C PHE A 69 1.41 -9.21 16.80
N PRO A 70 1.34 -8.11 17.56
CA PRO A 70 0.63 -8.16 18.82
C PRO A 70 -0.80 -8.63 18.53
N HIS A 71 -1.34 -9.51 19.38
CA HIS A 71 -2.75 -9.95 19.34
C HIS A 71 -3.69 -8.80 19.71
N VAL A 72 -3.45 -7.60 19.17
CA VAL A 72 -4.38 -6.51 19.17
C VAL A 72 -5.50 -6.91 18.21
N SER A 73 -6.45 -7.66 18.75
CA SER A 73 -7.83 -7.65 18.30
C SER A 73 -8.40 -6.25 18.51
N VAL A 74 -7.86 -5.25 17.83
CA VAL A 74 -8.46 -3.92 17.80
C VAL A 74 -9.28 -3.91 16.54
N ARG A 75 -10.38 -4.67 16.60
CA ARG A 75 -11.55 -4.33 15.83
C ARG A 75 -11.84 -2.87 16.16
N SER A 76 -11.80 -2.00 15.16
CA SER A 76 -12.59 -0.78 15.27
C SER A 76 -14.07 -1.18 15.34
N ASP A 77 -14.96 -0.23 15.55
CA ASP A 77 -16.41 -0.48 15.56
C ASP A 77 -16.89 -1.18 14.27
N ALA A 78 -16.11 -1.10 13.18
CA ALA A 78 -16.32 -1.83 11.93
C ALA A 78 -15.48 -3.13 11.84
N ALA A 79 -16.12 -4.23 11.39
CA ALA A 79 -15.47 -5.52 11.20
C ALA A 79 -14.27 -5.49 10.24
N GLU A 80 -14.30 -4.58 9.25
CA GLU A 80 -13.26 -4.42 8.23
C GLU A 80 -12.03 -3.63 8.71
N ASP A 81 -12.06 -3.03 9.90
CA ASP A 81 -10.97 -2.21 10.40
C ASP A 81 -10.08 -3.00 11.35
N HIS A 82 -9.12 -3.69 10.75
CA HIS A 82 -8.05 -4.39 11.45
C HIS A 82 -6.72 -4.13 10.75
N LEU A 83 -5.61 -4.44 11.43
CA LEU A 83 -4.25 -4.11 11.01
C LEU A 83 -3.93 -4.50 9.55
N GLN A 84 -4.22 -5.76 9.19
CA GLN A 84 -4.02 -6.25 7.82
C GLN A 84 -4.78 -5.41 6.80
N ASN A 85 -6.04 -5.06 7.05
CA ASN A 85 -6.85 -4.29 6.11
C ASN A 85 -6.38 -2.83 6.01
N PHE A 86 -5.95 -2.20 7.10
CA PHE A 86 -5.34 -0.85 7.04
C PHE A 86 -4.14 -0.82 6.10
N ALA A 87 -3.33 -1.86 6.11
CA ALA A 87 -2.18 -1.97 5.22
C ALA A 87 -2.57 -2.43 3.81
N ALA A 88 -3.32 -3.51 3.63
CA ALA A 88 -3.57 -4.13 2.33
C ALA A 88 -4.62 -3.39 1.49
N LYS A 89 -5.59 -2.70 2.10
CA LYS A 89 -6.66 -1.98 1.38
C LYS A 89 -6.33 -0.53 1.02
N HIS A 90 -5.09 -0.05 1.19
CA HIS A 90 -4.74 1.35 0.90
C HIS A 90 -5.01 1.81 -0.57
N HIS A 91 -5.14 0.86 -1.52
CA HIS A 91 -5.56 1.16 -2.91
C HIS A 91 -7.07 1.00 -3.17
N VAL A 92 -7.80 0.33 -2.28
CA VAL A 92 -9.25 0.05 -2.33
C VAL A 92 -9.89 0.23 -0.93
N PRO A 93 -9.78 1.42 -0.30
CA PRO A 93 -10.27 1.63 1.05
C PRO A 93 -11.80 1.66 1.13
N ASP A 94 -12.37 0.93 2.10
CA ASP A 94 -13.81 0.83 2.33
C ASP A 94 -14.30 1.73 3.48
N THR A 95 -13.45 1.95 4.49
CA THR A 95 -13.81 2.68 5.72
C THR A 95 -13.09 4.02 5.83
N PRO A 96 -13.60 4.98 6.62
CA PRO A 96 -12.91 6.26 6.86
C PRO A 96 -11.48 6.09 7.40
N LEU A 97 -11.22 5.08 8.23
CA LEU A 97 -9.89 4.83 8.77
C LEU A 97 -8.92 4.26 7.73
N GLN A 98 -9.40 3.40 6.82
CA GLN A 98 -8.61 2.95 5.68
C GLN A 98 -8.31 4.10 4.71
N TRP A 99 -9.27 5.02 4.51
CA TRP A 99 -9.06 6.24 3.72
C TRP A 99 -7.97 7.14 4.30
N ILE A 100 -7.81 7.22 5.63
CA ILE A 100 -6.70 7.96 6.24
C ILE A 100 -5.36 7.41 5.73
N VAL A 101 -5.19 6.09 5.70
CA VAL A 101 -3.96 5.46 5.19
C VAL A 101 -3.77 5.74 3.70
N ALA A 102 -4.85 5.60 2.91
CA ALA A 102 -4.81 5.84 1.46
C ALA A 102 -4.44 7.29 1.11
N GLU A 103 -4.99 8.29 1.82
CA GLU A 103 -4.63 9.68 1.60
C GLU A 103 -3.21 9.99 2.12
N ALA A 104 -2.81 9.42 3.26
CA ALA A 104 -1.46 9.58 3.76
C ALA A 104 -0.40 9.06 2.76
N ASP A 105 -0.63 7.90 2.14
CA ASP A 105 0.21 7.38 1.06
C ASP A 105 0.32 8.39 -0.11
N ARG A 106 -0.82 8.86 -0.63
CA ARG A 106 -0.85 9.82 -1.76
C ARG A 106 -0.17 11.15 -1.44
N LEU A 107 -0.41 11.69 -0.25
CA LEU A 107 0.20 12.93 0.24
C LEU A 107 1.71 12.75 0.40
N SER A 108 2.15 11.63 0.99
CA SER A 108 3.57 11.33 1.18
C SER A 108 4.30 11.15 -0.15
N ALA A 109 3.66 10.52 -1.14
CA ALA A 109 4.20 10.43 -2.49
C ALA A 109 4.29 11.81 -3.16
N GLY A 110 3.42 12.75 -2.78
CA GLY A 110 3.33 14.12 -3.27
C GLY A 110 4.35 15.09 -2.68
N ALA A 111 4.83 14.84 -1.46
CA ALA A 111 5.64 15.79 -0.70
C ALA A 111 6.98 16.15 -1.37
N ASP A 112 7.56 15.22 -2.14
CA ASP A 112 8.83 15.44 -2.87
C ASP A 112 8.63 15.94 -4.32
N ARG A 113 7.40 16.23 -4.74
CA ARG A 113 7.13 16.65 -6.13
C ARG A 113 7.37 18.16 -6.29
N HIS A 114 8.52 18.53 -6.84
CA HIS A 114 8.71 19.84 -7.44
C HIS A 114 7.71 20.07 -8.59
N SER A 115 7.27 21.32 -8.78
CA SER A 115 6.31 21.69 -9.83
C SER A 115 6.86 21.33 -11.22
N GLU A 116 6.02 20.92 -12.18
CA GLU A 116 6.45 20.59 -13.56
C GLU A 116 7.28 21.72 -14.20
N THR A 117 7.01 22.97 -13.81
CA THR A 117 7.75 24.18 -14.16
C THR A 117 9.22 24.19 -13.71
N GLU A 118 9.59 23.48 -12.64
CA GLU A 118 10.98 23.35 -12.18
C GLU A 118 11.71 22.18 -12.86
N ILE A 119 10.98 21.14 -13.28
CA ILE A 119 11.53 19.90 -13.86
C ILE A 119 12.12 20.15 -15.25
N GLY A 120 11.51 21.02 -16.05
CA GLY A 120 11.96 21.36 -17.41
C GLY A 120 13.38 21.95 -17.49
N ASN A 121 13.88 22.52 -16.39
CA ASN A 121 15.16 23.24 -16.34
C ASN A 121 16.31 22.43 -15.71
N ILE A 122 16.06 21.21 -15.20
CA ILE A 122 17.08 20.42 -14.48
C ILE A 122 17.84 19.51 -15.47
N THR A 123 19.05 19.94 -15.84
CA THR A 123 20.01 19.14 -16.64
C THR A 123 21.29 18.88 -15.82
N GLY A 124 21.90 17.70 -15.96
CA GLY A 124 23.18 17.35 -15.32
C GLY A 124 23.17 16.12 -14.38
N ARG A 125 24.35 15.80 -13.82
CA ARG A 125 24.57 14.75 -12.81
C ARG A 125 23.86 15.18 -11.50
N GLY A 126 23.05 14.31 -10.90
CA GLY A 126 22.21 14.62 -9.72
C GLY A 126 20.71 14.75 -10.01
N LYS A 127 20.30 14.66 -11.28
CA LYS A 127 18.89 14.69 -11.73
C LYS A 127 17.99 13.67 -11.01
N TYR A 128 18.54 12.48 -10.71
CA TYR A 128 17.84 11.38 -10.06
C TYR A 128 17.36 11.71 -8.63
N GLU A 129 17.91 12.76 -8.02
CA GLU A 129 17.52 13.23 -6.68
C GLU A 129 16.24 14.06 -6.71
N LYS A 130 15.90 14.64 -7.87
CA LYS A 130 14.80 15.61 -8.01
C LYS A 130 13.72 15.18 -8.99
N ILE A 131 13.95 14.11 -9.76
CA ILE A 131 13.06 13.67 -10.83
C ILE A 131 12.74 12.19 -10.61
N ARG A 132 11.48 11.82 -10.82
CA ARG A 132 11.05 10.43 -10.72
C ARG A 132 11.90 9.56 -11.65
N LEU A 133 12.33 8.41 -11.15
CA LEU A 133 12.88 7.36 -11.98
C LEU A 133 11.79 6.90 -12.94
N CYS A 134 11.95 7.22 -14.22
CA CYS A 134 11.10 6.66 -15.27
C CYS A 134 11.47 5.19 -15.47
N PRO A 135 10.48 4.30 -15.67
CA PRO A 135 10.75 2.93 -16.10
C PRO A 135 11.55 2.93 -17.40
N ILE A 136 12.58 2.10 -17.47
CA ILE A 136 13.25 1.78 -18.73
C ILE A 136 12.40 0.68 -19.36
N LEU A 137 11.45 1.07 -20.21
CA LEU A 137 10.78 0.16 -21.15
C LEU A 137 11.40 0.37 -22.53
#